data_AF-A0A101XA11-F1
#
_entry.id   AF-A0A101XA11-F1
#
_cell.length_a   1.000
_cell.length_b   1.000
_cell.length_c   1.000
_cell.angle_alpha   90.00
_cell.angle_beta   90.00
_cell.angle_gamma   90.00
#
_symmetry.space_group_name_H-M   'P 1'
#
loop_
_entity.id
_entity.type
_entity.pdbx_description
1 polymer ?
#
loop_
_entity_poly.entity_id
_entity_poly.type
_entity_poly.pdbx_seq_one_letter_code
_entity_poly.pdbx_strand_id
1 'polypeptide(L)' 'MSIFCPVCNLPEWEAMPPPHTYRHKGPENTIMIARCKHCGAVFYIFRTRFDTYTIQIEKAEKKHGAIPHLG' A
#
# COMPACT_ATOMS: atom_id res chain seq x y z
N MET A 1 12.38 9.48 -4.02
CA MET A 1 11.22 9.44 -3.12
C MET A 1 11.31 8.19 -2.28
N SER A 2 11.39 8.36 -0.96
CA SER A 2 11.45 7.25 0.00
C SER A 2 10.04 6.94 0.48
N ILE A 3 9.70 5.65 0.59
CA ILE A 3 8.39 5.17 1.03
C ILE A 3 8.46 4.95 2.55
N PHE A 4 7.56 5.59 3.29
CA PHE A 4 7.52 5.50 4.75
C PHE A 4 6.24 4.80 5.23
N CYS A 5 6.38 4.06 6.33
CA CYS A 5 5.25 3.45 7.01
C CYS A 5 4.26 4.53 7.48
N PRO A 6 2.96 4.46 7.12
CA PRO A 6 1.95 5.45 7.52
C PRO A 6 1.54 5.34 9.00
N VAL A 7 2.25 4.54 9.81
CA VAL A 7 2.01 4.37 11.25
C VAL A 7 3.20 4.89 12.05
N CYS A 8 4.40 4.32 11.84
CA CYS A 8 5.60 4.69 12.60
C CYS A 8 6.56 5.63 11.86
N ASN A 9 6.27 6.01 10.61
CA ASN A 9 7.09 6.89 9.77
C ASN A 9 8.52 6.39 9.50
N LEU A 10 8.75 5.07 9.62
CA LEU A 10 10.04 4.45 9.32
C LEU A 10 10.08 3.88 7.89
N PRO A 11 11.25 3.85 7.24
CA PRO A 11 11.40 3.39 5.86
C PRO A 11 11.59 1.87 5.74
N GLU A 12 11.71 1.13 6.84
CA GLU A 12 11.88 -0.33 6.78
C GLU A 12 10.53 -1.03 6.56
N TRP A 13 10.34 -1.55 5.35
CA TRP A 13 9.20 -2.37 4.97
C TRP A 13 9.63 -3.45 3.97
N GLU A 14 8.76 -4.42 3.78
CA GLU A 14 8.88 -5.44 2.74
C GLU A 14 7.59 -5.53 1.94
N ALA A 15 7.71 -5.75 0.63
CA ALA A 15 6.57 -6.02 -0.23
C ALA A 15 6.03 -7.41 0.10
N MET A 16 4.72 -7.54 0.26
CA MET A 16 4.08 -8.83 0.41
C MET A 16 4.15 -9.59 -0.92
N PRO A 17 4.35 -10.93 -0.90
CA PRO A 17 4.44 -11.73 -2.12
C PRO A 17 3.12 -11.69 -2.91
N PRO A 18 3.15 -11.98 -4.23
CA PRO A 18 1.93 -12.21 -5.01
C PRO A 18 1.01 -13.24 -4.32
N PRO A 19 -0.33 -13.07 -4.37
CA PRO A 19 -1.11 -12.19 -5.27
C PRO A 19 -1.32 -10.76 -4.74
N HIS A 20 -0.65 -10.36 -3.67
CA HIS A 20 -0.88 -9.08 -2.98
C HIS A 20 -0.30 -7.83 -3.70
N THR A 21 0.13 -8.00 -4.97
CA THR A 21 0.52 -6.92 -5.87
C THR A 21 -0.53 -6.80 -6.97
N TYR A 22 -1.24 -5.66 -7.01
CA TYR A 22 -2.34 -5.45 -7.94
C TYR A 22 -2.09 -4.23 -8.82
N ARG A 23 -2.36 -4.37 -10.12
CA ARG A 23 -2.33 -3.25 -11.06
C ARG A 23 -3.77 -2.85 -11.38
N HIS A 24 -4.25 -1.77 -10.77
CA HIS A 24 -5.57 -1.23 -11.10
C HIS A 24 -5.58 -0.76 -12.56
N LYS A 25 -6.62 -1.14 -13.32
CA LYS A 25 -6.82 -0.69 -14.70
C LYS A 25 -7.49 0.70 -14.66
N GLY A 26 -6.66 1.74 -14.55
CA GLY A 26 -7.06 3.15 -14.61
C GLY A 26 -5.84 4.06 -14.86
N PRO A 27 -6.01 5.39 -14.87
CA PRO A 27 -4.89 6.35 -14.98
C PRO A 27 -3.89 6.25 -13.80
N GLU A 28 -4.28 5.60 -12.71
CA GLU A 28 -3.48 5.22 -11.53
C GLU A 28 -3.23 3.70 -11.57
N ASN A 29 -2.05 3.19 -11.96
CA ASN A 29 -0.79 3.00 -11.22
C ASN A 29 -0.82 1.96 -10.07
N THR A 30 0.18 1.08 -10.10
CA THR A 30 0.33 -0.14 -9.28
C THR A 30 0.06 0.08 -7.78
N ILE A 31 -0.73 -0.81 -7.19
CA ILE A 31 -0.97 -0.93 -5.76
C ILE A 31 -0.14 -2.12 -5.25
N MET A 32 0.75 -1.87 -4.30
CA MET A 32 1.49 -2.93 -3.62
C MET A 32 1.06 -2.97 -2.16
N ILE A 33 0.85 -4.17 -1.62
CA ILE A 33 0.74 -4.35 -0.18
C ILE A 33 2.15 -4.49 0.39
N ALA A 34 2.45 -3.72 1.42
CA ALA A 34 3.71 -3.78 2.15
C ALA A 34 3.46 -3.97 3.65
N ARG A 35 4.42 -4.62 4.31
CA ARG A 35 4.46 -4.78 5.76
C ARG A 35 5.65 -4.03 6.33
N CYS A 36 5.42 -3.19 7.34
CA CYS A 36 6.50 -2.53 8.06
C CYS A 36 7.27 -3.55 8.90
N LYS A 37 8.60 -3.55 8.78
CA LYS A 37 9.47 -4.46 9.56
C LYS A 37 9.58 -4.07 11.04
N HIS A 38 9.25 -2.82 11.37
CA HIS A 38 9.35 -2.30 12.74
C HIS A 38 8.05 -2.47 13.53
N CYS A 39 6.93 -1.95 13.03
CA CYS A 39 5.65 -1.99 13.75
C CYS A 39 4.70 -3.11 13.27
N GLY A 40 5.08 -3.87 12.23
CA GLY A 40 4.26 -4.95 11.69
C GLY A 40 3.04 -4.51 10.88
N ALA A 41 2.76 -3.19 10.80
CA ALA A 41 1.60 -2.65 10.10
C ALA A 41 1.61 -3.01 8.61
N VAL A 42 0.47 -3.43 8.09
CA VAL A 42 0.25 -3.70 6.67
C VAL A 42 -0.43 -2.50 6.04
N PHE A 43 0.12 -2.02 4.92
CA PHE A 43 -0.32 -0.80 4.25
C PHE A 43 -0.19 -0.91 2.74
N TYR A 44 -0.92 -0.06 2.03
CA TYR A 44 -0.82 0.06 0.58
C TYR A 44 0.21 1.11 0.20
N ILE A 45 0.95 0.81 -0.85
CA ILE A 45 1.79 1.75 -1.59
C ILE A 45 1.10 2.00 -2.93
N PHE A 46 0.70 3.24 -3.17
CA PHE A 46 0.05 3.67 -4.39
C PHE A 46 1.05 4.33 -5.34
N ARG A 47 1.13 3.77 -6.55
CA ARG A 47 2.01 4.13 -7.67
C ARG A 47 1.93 5.59 -8.14
N THR A 48 0.84 6.11 -8.70
CA THR A 48 0.74 7.25 -9.67
C THR A 48 1.90 7.59 -10.67
N ARG A 49 1.60 8.31 -11.77
CA ARG A 49 2.63 8.77 -12.74
C ARG A 49 3.49 9.89 -12.16
N PHE A 50 2.97 10.60 -11.16
CA PHE A 50 3.53 11.85 -10.65
C PHE A 50 4.04 11.73 -9.21
N ASP A 51 3.53 10.78 -8.43
CA ASP A 51 3.75 10.72 -6.99
C ASP A 51 3.52 9.31 -6.42
N THR A 52 4.21 8.96 -5.34
CA THR A 52 4.04 7.72 -4.59
C THR A 52 3.63 8.01 -3.16
N TYR A 53 2.50 7.46 -2.73
CA TYR A 53 1.97 7.67 -1.38
C TYR A 53 1.59 6.36 -0.69
N THR A 54 1.57 6.38 0.65
CA THR A 54 1.21 5.23 1.49
C THR A 54 -0.07 5.47 2.26
N ILE A 55 -0.86 4.41 2.48
CA ILE A 55 -2.11 4.48 3.24
C ILE A 55 -2.35 3.17 3.98
N GLN A 56 -2.81 3.26 5.23
CA GLN A 56 -3.21 2.09 6.01
C GLN A 56 -4.38 1.37 5.33
N ILE A 57 -4.39 0.04 5.36
CA ILE A 57 -5.44 -0.77 4.72
C ILE A 57 -6.83 -0.35 5.17
N GLU A 58 -7.07 -0.25 6.47
CA GLU A 58 -8.38 0.14 7.04
C GLU A 58 -8.87 1.51 6.53
N LYS A 59 -7.95 2.45 6.30
CA LYS A 59 -8.28 3.77 5.77
C LYS A 59 -8.56 3.70 4.27
N ALA A 60 -7.85 2.84 3.54
CA ALA A 60 -8.08 2.63 2.11
C ALA A 60 -9.44 1.96 1.87
N GLU A 61 -9.81 0.96 2.67
CA GLU A 61 -11.11 0.28 2.58
C GLU A 61 -12.27 1.22 2.89
N LYS A 62 -12.13 2.10 3.90
CA LYS A 62 -13.14 3.14 4.18
C LYS A 62 -13.32 4.14 3.03
N LYS A 63 -12.23 4.48 2.33
CA LYS A 63 -12.24 5.49 1.28
C LYS A 63 -12.65 4.95 -0.09
N HIS A 64 -12.27 3.71 -0.39
CA HIS A 64 -12.41 3.11 -1.72
C HIS A 64 -13.35 1.89 -1.77
N GLY A 65 -13.93 1.49 -0.63
CA GLY A 65 -14.65 0.23 -0.49
C GLY A 65 -13.70 -0.96 -0.28
N ALA A 66 -14.26 -2.15 -0.04
CA ALA A 66 -13.48 -3.37 0.13
C ALA A 66 -12.59 -3.59 -1.10
N ILE A 67 -11.28 -3.66 -0.89
CA ILE A 67 -10.34 -3.91 -1.98
C ILE A 67 -10.28 -5.44 -2.16
N PRO A 68 -10.59 -5.98 -3.36
CA PRO A 68 -11.04 -7.36 -3.57
C PRO A 68 -10.03 -8.50 -3.28
N HIS A 69 -8.93 -8.24 -2.59
CA HIS A 69 -7.85 -9.20 -2.30
C HIS A 69 -7.57 -9.42 -0.81
N LEU A 70 -8.50 -8.99 0.06
CA LEU A 70 -8.53 -9.32 1.49
C LEU A 70 -9.64 -10.34 1.84
N GLY A 71 -10.27 -10.93 0.82
CA GLY A 71 -11.26 -12.00 0.95
C GLY A 71 -10.65 -13.40 0.82
#